data_AF-A0A957R4J1-F1
#
_entry.id   AF-A0A957R4J1-F1
#
_cell.length_a   1.000
_cell.length_b   1.000
_cell.length_c   1.000
_cell.angle_alpha   90.00
_cell.angle_beta   90.00
_cell.angle_gamma   90.00
#
_symmetry.space_group_name_H-M   'P 1'
#
loop_
_entity.id
_entity.type
_entity.pdbx_description
1 polymer ?
#
loop_
_entity_poly.entity_id
_entity_poly.type
_entity_poly.pdbx_seq_one_letter_code
_entity_poly.pdbx_strand_id
1 'polypeptide(L)'
;AAMQITADVFGKPAARPHIYETSGLGAAIDAAVGLGLHSDFETAVSAMTRTGDVFEPQWQTHRLYNDLYERVYLKMYERLKGLYEEIRDITGYPPQ
;
A
#
# COMPACT_ATOMS: atom_id res chain seq x y z
N ALA A 1 8.04 -9.00 -8.54
CA ALA A 1 8.21 -7.66 -9.13
C ALA A 1 7.51 -6.58 -8.32
N ALA A 2 6.19 -6.65 -8.08
CA ALA A 2 5.42 -5.59 -7.42
C ALA A 2 6.00 -5.11 -6.07
N MET A 3 6.49 -6.01 -5.21
CA MET A 3 7.10 -5.63 -3.93
C MET A 3 8.37 -4.80 -4.09
N GLN A 4 9.27 -5.16 -5.02
CA GLN A 4 10.48 -4.39 -5.30
C GLN A 4 10.13 -3.02 -5.87
N ILE A 5 9.18 -2.96 -6.82
CA ILE A 5 8.68 -1.69 -7.37
C ILE A 5 8.12 -0.81 -6.25
N THR A 6 7.37 -1.38 -5.32
CA THR A 6 6.83 -0.65 -4.15
C THR A 6 7.98 -0.08 -3.32
N ALA A 7 8.98 -0.90 -2.97
CA ALA A 7 10.13 -0.43 -2.20
C ALA A 7 10.87 0.72 -2.92
N ASP A 8 11.11 0.56 -4.22
CA ASP A 8 11.81 1.54 -5.05
C ASP A 8 10.99 2.84 -5.21
N VAL A 9 9.68 2.76 -5.43
CA VAL A 9 8.81 3.94 -5.58
C VAL A 9 8.72 4.71 -4.26
N PHE A 10 8.51 4.03 -3.14
CA PHE A 10 8.33 4.69 -1.84
C PHE A 10 9.64 5.04 -1.12
N GLY A 11 10.78 4.50 -1.56
CA GLY A 11 12.07 4.70 -0.89
C GLY A 11 12.11 4.10 0.52
N LYS A 12 11.36 3.01 0.75
CA LYS A 12 11.21 2.35 2.05
C LYS A 12 11.26 0.82 1.88
N PRO A 13 11.75 0.07 2.87
CA PRO A 13 11.66 -1.39 2.84
C PRO A 13 10.20 -1.83 2.70
N ALA A 14 9.91 -2.72 1.76
CA ALA A 14 8.59 -3.30 1.58
C ALA A 14 8.61 -4.76 2.04
N ALA A 15 7.75 -5.13 2.98
CA ALA A 15 7.66 -6.49 3.49
C ALA A 15 6.49 -7.23 2.87
N ARG A 16 6.74 -8.44 2.36
CA ARG A 16 5.68 -9.36 1.97
C ARG A 16 5.31 -10.20 3.20
N PRO A 17 4.06 -10.17 3.68
CA PRO A 17 3.66 -11.04 4.77
C PRO A 17 3.79 -12.51 4.36
N HIS A 18 4.13 -13.37 5.32
CA HIS A 18 4.25 -14.80 5.04
C HIS A 18 2.91 -15.43 4.64
N ILE A 19 1.80 -14.92 5.19
CA ILE A 19 0.46 -15.43 4.90
C ILE A 19 -0.18 -14.55 3.82
N TYR A 20 -0.69 -15.18 2.77
CA TYR A 20 -1.37 -14.49 1.67
C TYR A 20 -2.75 -13.96 2.09
N GLU A 21 -3.50 -14.74 2.87
CA GLU A 21 -4.83 -14.39 3.41
C GLU A 21 -4.72 -13.49 4.65
N THR A 22 -4.31 -12.24 4.43
CA THR A 22 -4.10 -11.26 5.51
C THR A 22 -5.40 -10.81 6.18
N SER A 23 -6.48 -10.63 5.42
CA SER A 23 -7.79 -10.23 5.96
C SER A 23 -8.39 -11.30 6.87
N GLY A 24 -8.29 -12.58 6.47
CA GLY A 24 -8.75 -13.70 7.30
C GLY A 24 -7.95 -13.85 8.59
N LEU A 25 -6.63 -13.63 8.52
CA LEU A 25 -5.76 -13.61 9.69
C LEU A 25 -6.14 -12.49 10.67
N GLY A 26 -6.46 -11.30 10.16
CA GLY A 26 -6.95 -10.19 10.99
C GLY A 26 -8.22 -10.55 11.76
N ALA A 27 -9.22 -11.11 11.07
CA ALA A 27 -10.44 -11.57 11.72
C ALA A 27 -10.18 -12.67 12.78
N ALA A 28 -9.21 -13.55 12.54
CA ALA A 28 -8.81 -14.56 13.52
C ALA A 28 -8.10 -13.95 14.74
N ILE A 29 -7.30 -12.91 14.56
CA ILE A 29 -6.66 -12.15 15.65
C ILE A 29 -7.75 -11.50 16.52
N ASP A 30 -8.73 -10.84 15.91
CA ASP A 30 -9.85 -10.22 16.61
C ASP A 30 -10.62 -11.24 17.45
N ALA A 31 -10.93 -12.40 16.86
CA ALA A 31 -11.59 -13.50 17.57
C ALA A 31 -10.74 -14.04 18.72
N ALA A 32 -9.43 -14.20 18.53
CA ALA A 32 -8.54 -14.73 19.56
C ALA A 32 -8.43 -13.80 20.78
N VAL A 33 -8.39 -12.49 20.57
CA VAL A 33 -8.45 -11.51 21.66
C VAL A 33 -9.84 -11.49 22.30
N GLY A 34 -10.91 -11.49 21.51
CA GLY A 34 -12.29 -11.48 22.00
C GLY A 34 -12.66 -12.73 22.83
N LEU A 35 -12.04 -13.87 22.53
CA LEU A 35 -12.19 -15.12 23.28
C LEU A 35 -11.20 -15.25 24.46
N GLY A 36 -10.32 -14.27 24.68
CA GLY A 36 -9.31 -14.30 25.74
C GLY A 36 -8.18 -15.32 25.53
N LEU A 37 -7.99 -15.83 24.31
CA LEU A 37 -6.88 -16.72 23.95
C LEU A 37 -5.54 -15.97 23.93
N HIS A 38 -5.59 -14.66 23.68
CA HIS A 38 -4.50 -13.71 23.89
C HIS A 38 -4.99 -12.56 24.77
N SER A 39 -4.09 -12.00 25.59
CA SER A 39 -4.41 -10.93 26.54
C SER A 39 -4.82 -9.62 25.86
N ASP A 40 -4.24 -9.35 24.70
CA ASP A 40 -4.37 -8.10 23.96
C ASP A 40 -3.93 -8.31 22.49
N PHE A 41 -4.18 -7.29 21.66
CA PHE A 41 -3.85 -7.31 20.25
C PHE A 41 -2.35 -7.36 19.97
N GLU A 42 -1.52 -6.71 20.79
CA GLU A 42 -0.07 -6.69 20.58
C GLU A 42 0.51 -8.10 20.70
N THR A 43 0.11 -8.81 21.76
CA THR A 43 0.44 -10.21 22.02
C THR A 43 -0.08 -11.12 20.91
N ALA A 44 -1.34 -10.95 20.49
CA ALA A 44 -1.94 -11.75 19.42
C ALA A 44 -1.24 -11.53 18.07
N VAL A 45 -0.98 -10.28 17.68
CA VAL A 45 -0.26 -9.96 16.44
C VAL A 45 1.14 -10.55 16.47
N SER A 46 1.88 -10.41 17.57
CA SER A 46 3.23 -10.96 17.69
C SER A 46 3.26 -12.50 17.63
N ALA A 47 2.22 -13.17 18.14
CA ALA A 47 2.14 -14.63 18.15
C ALA A 47 1.62 -15.20 16.82
N MET A 48 0.72 -14.48 16.14
CA MET A 48 -0.04 -14.99 14.99
C MET A 48 0.46 -14.47 13.64
N THR A 49 1.28 -13.42 13.62
CA THR A 49 1.87 -12.87 12.40
C THR A 49 3.37 -13.14 12.32
N ARG A 50 3.92 -13.11 11.11
CA ARG A 50 5.36 -13.13 10.87
C ARG A 50 5.69 -12.43 9.56
N THR A 51 6.72 -11.60 9.60
CA THR A 51 7.26 -10.95 8.41
C THR A 51 7.83 -12.03 7.48
N GLY A 52 7.46 -11.98 6.20
CA GLY A 52 8.10 -12.79 5.16
C GLY A 52 9.29 -12.05 4.56
N ASP A 53 9.45 -12.15 3.24
CA ASP A 53 10.56 -11.51 2.54
C ASP A 53 10.47 -9.98 2.61
N VAL A 54 11.61 -9.33 2.84
CA VAL A 54 11.76 -7.87 2.83
C VAL A 54 12.53 -7.46 1.59
N PHE A 55 12.03 -6.43 0.92
CA PHE A 55 12.61 -5.85 -0.30
C PHE A 55 13.14 -4.47 0.05
N GLU A 56 14.47 -4.32 0.02
CA GLU A 56 15.14 -3.05 0.25
C GLU A 56 15.09 -2.17 -1.03
N PRO A 57 14.95 -0.85 -0.89
CA PRO A 57 14.91 0.04 -2.04
C PRO A 57 16.26 0.07 -2.77
N GLN A 58 16.22 -0.04 -4.09
CA GLN A 58 17.35 0.24 -4.95
C GLN A 58 17.41 1.75 -5.18
N TRP A 59 18.29 2.44 -4.47
CA TRP A 59 18.37 3.92 -4.45
C TRP A 59 18.61 4.58 -5.82
N GLN A 60 19.15 3.85 -6.79
CA GLN A 60 19.29 4.31 -8.17
C GLN A 60 17.92 4.32 -8.88
N THR A 61 17.17 3.23 -8.73
CA THR A 61 15.79 3.09 -9.25
C THR A 61 14.83 4.03 -8.54
N HIS A 62 14.98 4.23 -7.22
CA HIS A 62 14.19 5.21 -6.47
C HIS A 62 14.34 6.63 -7.02
N ARG A 63 15.58 7.06 -7.31
CA ARG A 63 15.83 8.37 -7.93
C ARG A 63 15.17 8.49 -9.30
N LEU A 64 15.22 7.43 -10.13
CA LEU A 64 14.51 7.40 -11.41
C LEU A 64 12.99 7.57 -11.21
N TYR A 65 12.38 6.83 -10.28
CA TYR A 65 10.96 6.97 -9.99
C TYR A 65 10.59 8.35 -9.43
N ASN A 66 11.45 8.93 -8.58
CA ASN A 66 11.23 10.26 -8.03
C ASN A 66 11.27 11.33 -9.13
N ASP A 67 12.23 11.25 -10.05
CA ASP A 67 12.31 12.12 -11.22
C ASP A 67 11.05 12.02 -12.10
N LEU A 68 10.56 10.80 -12.35
CA LEU A 68 9.31 10.58 -13.09
C LEU A 68 8.11 11.14 -12.34
N TYR A 69 8.06 10.98 -11.01
CA TYR A 69 6.98 11.49 -10.18
C TYR A 69 6.93 13.03 -10.20
N GLU A 70 8.03 13.68 -9.86
CA GLU A 70 8.10 15.14 -9.70
C GLU A 70 8.06 15.88 -11.04
N ARG A 71 8.82 15.39 -12.03
CA ARG A 71 9.03 16.12 -13.28
C ARG A 71 7.94 15.84 -14.31
N VAL A 72 7.24 14.70 -14.21
CA VAL A 72 6.25 14.25 -15.19
C VAL A 72 4.87 14.03 -14.55
N TYR A 73 4.74 13.10 -13.62
CA TYR A 73 3.43 12.66 -13.11
C TYR A 73 2.63 13.81 -12.47
N LEU A 74 3.25 14.59 -11.57
CA LEU A 74 2.56 15.71 -10.90
C LEU A 74 2.06 16.76 -11.89
N LYS A 75 2.89 17.13 -12.87
CA LYS A 75 2.52 18.10 -13.91
C LYS A 75 1.44 17.56 -14.84
N MET A 76 1.48 16.26 -15.16
CA MET A 76 0.48 15.59 -15.97
C MET A 76 -0.86 15.58 -15.25
N TYR A 77 -0.90 15.20 -13.96
CA TYR A 77 -2.11 15.18 -13.17
C TYR A 77 -2.75 16.57 -13.09
N GLU A 78 -1.97 17.61 -12.80
CA GLU A 78 -2.45 18.99 -12.76
C GLU A 78 -3.15 19.41 -14.05
N ARG A 79 -2.56 19.07 -15.21
CA ARG A 79 -3.13 19.39 -16.54
C ARG A 79 -4.36 18.57 -16.88
N LEU A 80 -4.39 17.30 -16.48
CA LEU A 80 -5.50 16.40 -16.79
C LEU A 80 -6.70 16.60 -15.85
N LYS A 81 -6.49 17.13 -14.64
CA LYS A 81 -7.54 17.32 -13.65
C LYS A 81 -8.77 18.05 -14.20
N GLY A 82 -8.56 19.21 -14.85
CA GLY A 82 -9.67 19.97 -15.44
C GLY A 82 -10.40 19.20 -16.54
N LEU A 83 -9.68 18.42 -17.35
CA LEU A 83 -10.31 17.58 -18.37
C LEU A 83 -11.16 16.46 -17.75
N TYR A 84 -10.73 15.90 -16.62
CA TYR A 84 -11.54 14.93 -15.88
C TYR A 84 -12.78 15.56 -15.25
N GLU A 85 -12.69 16.82 -14.80
CA GLU A 85 -13.85 17.58 -14.31
C GLU A 85 -14.86 17.82 -15.43
N GLU A 86 -14.41 18.22 -16.63
CA GLU A 86 -15.28 18.36 -17.81
C GLU A 86 -15.93 17.02 -18.20
N ILE A 87 -15.17 15.91 -18.21
CA ILE A 87 -15.72 14.58 -18.47
C ILE A 87 -16.78 14.22 -17.44
N ARG A 88 -16.54 14.53 -16.16
CA ARG A 88 -17.51 14.28 -15.09
C ARG A 88 -18.79 15.08 -15.31
N ASP A 89 -18.67 16.35 -15.67
CA ASP A 89 -19.82 17.23 -15.90
C ASP A 89 -20.64 16.80 -17.13
N ILE A 90 -19.97 16.29 -18.18
CA ILE A 90 -20.64 15.73 -19.38
C ILE A 90 -21.32 14.39 -19.09
N THR A 91 -20.64 13.49 -18.37
CA THR A 91 -21.10 12.10 -18.20
C THR A 91 -21.96 11.89 -16.96
N GLY A 92 -21.94 12.84 -16.01
CA GLY A 92 -22.57 12.71 -14.70
C GLY A 92 -21.88 11.72 -13.76
N TYR A 93 -20.67 11.25 -14.09
CA TYR A 93 -19.94 10.24 -13.31
C TYR A 93 -18.45 10.63 -13.15
N PRO A 94 -17.85 10.50 -11.95
CA PRO A 94 -18.49 10.15 -10.68
C PRO A 94 -19.44 11.26 -10.18
N PRO A 95 -20.45 10.96 -9.34
CA PRO A 95 -21.32 11.98 -8.78
C PRO A 95 -20.52 13.01 -7.97
N GLN A 96 -20.99 14.27 -7.96
CA GLN A 96 -20.39 15.38 -7.20
C GLN A 96 -20.52 15.20 -5.69
#